data_AF-A0A2P8F0C8-F1
#
_entry.id   AF-A0A2P8F0C8-F1
#
_cell.length_a   1.000
_cell.length_b   1.000
_cell.length_c   1.000
_cell.angle_alpha   90.00
_cell.angle_beta   90.00
_cell.angle_gamma   90.00
#
_symmetry.space_group_name_H-M   'P 1'
#
loop_
_entity.id
_entity.type
_entity.pdbx_description
1 polymer ?
#
loop_
_entity_poly.entity_id
_entity_poly.type
_entity_poly.pdbx_seq_one_letter_code
_entity_poly.pdbx_strand_id
1 'polypeptide(L)'
;MSHKPLDTPHPRLYLLATGAGFVGLIAWFYTGRQLGVLQWIIDLFPASHAGAGLMIAIMLMMTPGFLLWKLFNRWVEAKLKVKGRFLEDDIYLPPKNKKHTPK
;
A
#
# COMPACT_ATOMS: atom_id res chain seq x y z
N MET A 1 -20.45 -8.96 25.00
CA MET A 1 -19.26 -8.64 24.19
C MET A 1 -18.74 -7.30 24.66
N SER A 2 -17.57 -7.26 25.30
CA SER A 2 -17.01 -6.02 25.84
C SER A 2 -16.43 -5.19 24.69
N HIS A 3 -17.16 -4.18 24.22
CA HIS A 3 -16.64 -3.20 23.27
C HIS A 3 -15.60 -2.35 23.98
N LYS A 4 -14.34 -2.82 23.99
CA LYS A 4 -13.22 -1.94 24.32
C LYS A 4 -13.13 -0.89 23.20
N PRO A 5 -12.99 0.40 23.54
CA PRO A 5 -12.86 1.44 22.54
C PRO A 5 -11.64 1.17 21.68
N LEU A 6 -11.80 1.31 20.36
CA LEU A 6 -10.68 1.22 19.41
C LEU A 6 -9.77 2.43 19.62
N ASP A 7 -8.46 2.20 19.58
CA ASP A 7 -7.46 3.27 19.70
C ASP A 7 -7.43 4.16 18.43
N THR A 8 -7.90 3.61 17.31
CA THR A 8 -8.06 4.33 16.04
C THR A 8 -9.47 4.92 15.94
N PRO A 9 -9.63 6.26 15.80
CA PRO A 9 -10.94 6.91 15.80
C PRO A 9 -11.89 6.44 14.67
N HIS A 10 -11.34 6.18 13.48
CA HIS A 10 -12.13 5.93 12.27
C HIS A 10 -11.55 4.79 11.40
N PRO A 11 -11.64 3.53 11.85
CA PRO A 11 -11.04 2.38 11.15
C PRO A 11 -11.67 2.12 9.76
N ARG A 12 -12.97 2.38 9.59
CA ARG A 12 -13.66 2.23 8.29
C ARG A 12 -13.21 3.26 7.26
N LEU A 13 -12.89 4.48 7.69
CA LEU A 13 -12.36 5.51 6.79
C LEU A 13 -10.96 5.15 6.29
N TYR A 14 -10.16 4.47 7.11
CA TYR A 14 -8.86 3.96 6.69
C TYR A 14 -8.99 2.89 5.59
N LEU A 15 -9.94 1.97 5.72
CA LEU A 15 -10.26 0.99 4.67
C LEU A 15 -10.68 1.66 3.35
N LEU A 16 -11.58 2.65 3.41
CA LEU A 16 -11.99 3.42 2.23
C LEU A 16 -10.81 4.18 1.62
N ALA A 17 -9.95 4.80 2.43
CA ALA A 17 -8.75 5.49 1.97
C ALA A 17 -7.77 4.51 1.30
N THR A 18 -7.59 3.31 1.85
CA THR A 18 -6.76 2.26 1.27
C THR A 18 -7.33 1.81 -0.09
N GLY A 19 -8.65 1.62 -0.18
CA GLY A 19 -9.34 1.34 -1.44
C GLY A 19 -9.16 2.44 -2.48
N ALA A 20 -9.27 3.72 -2.08
CA ALA A 20 -9.03 4.86 -2.95
C ALA A 20 -7.58 4.92 -3.44
N GLY A 21 -6.61 4.61 -2.58
CA GLY A 21 -5.23 4.43 -3.00
C GLY A 21 -5.11 3.37 -4.09
N PHE A 22 -5.85 2.25 -3.96
CA PHE A 22 -5.74 1.11 -4.89
C PHE A 22 -6.26 1.45 -6.27
N VAL A 23 -7.37 2.18 -6.32
CA VAL A 23 -7.85 2.81 -7.56
C VAL A 23 -6.80 3.75 -8.14
N GLY A 24 -6.08 4.51 -7.30
CA GLY A 24 -4.95 5.35 -7.71
C GLY A 24 -3.82 4.56 -8.39
N LEU A 25 -3.44 3.38 -7.87
CA LEU A 25 -2.44 2.52 -8.51
C LEU A 25 -2.91 1.96 -9.86
N ILE A 26 -4.18 1.58 -9.95
CA ILE A 26 -4.78 1.13 -11.21
C ILE A 26 -4.74 2.26 -12.25
N ALA A 27 -5.14 3.48 -11.85
CA ALA A 27 -5.09 4.65 -12.72
C ALA A 27 -3.66 4.98 -13.15
N TRP A 28 -2.69 4.87 -12.24
CA TRP A 28 -1.27 5.06 -12.53
C TRP A 28 -0.78 4.06 -13.59
N PHE A 29 -1.07 2.77 -13.41
CA PHE A 29 -0.72 1.72 -14.38
C PHE A 29 -1.36 1.97 -15.74
N TYR A 30 -2.66 2.30 -15.76
CA TYR A 30 -3.38 2.57 -17.00
C TYR A 30 -2.82 3.79 -17.73
N THR A 31 -2.46 4.85 -17.00
CA THR A 31 -1.82 6.05 -17.55
C THR A 31 -0.46 5.73 -18.16
N GLY A 32 0.39 4.97 -17.45
CA GLY A 32 1.70 4.58 -17.99
C GLY A 32 1.60 3.68 -19.23
N ARG A 33 0.57 2.82 -19.30
CA ARG A 33 0.26 2.03 -20.50
C ARG A 33 -0.20 2.92 -21.67
N GLN A 34 -1.10 3.87 -21.42
CA GLN A 34 -1.60 4.82 -22.43
C GLN A 34 -0.48 5.71 -23.00
N LEU A 35 0.45 6.14 -22.16
CA LEU A 35 1.63 6.91 -22.55
C LEU A 35 2.69 6.09 -23.31
N GLY A 36 2.49 4.77 -23.45
CA GLY A 36 3.42 3.90 -24.18
C GLY A 36 4.72 3.58 -23.45
N VAL A 37 4.83 3.90 -22.14
CA VAL A 37 6.04 3.67 -21.33
C VAL A 37 6.47 2.21 -21.36
N LEU A 38 5.49 1.30 -21.35
CA LEU A 38 5.76 -0.14 -21.40
C LEU A 38 6.45 -0.55 -22.71
N GLN A 39 5.95 -0.08 -23.85
CA GLN A 39 6.53 -0.41 -25.15
C GLN A 39 7.89 0.24 -25.34
N TRP A 40 8.02 1.50 -24.93
CA TRP A 40 9.29 2.22 -24.97
C TRP A 40 10.42 1.46 -24.25
N ILE A 41 10.13 0.81 -23.12
CA ILE A 41 11.13 0.01 -22.40
C ILE A 41 11.36 -1.35 -23.09
N ILE A 42 10.30 -2.01 -23.57
CA ILE A 42 10.41 -3.33 -24.24
C ILE A 42 11.25 -3.23 -25.52
N ASP A 43 11.15 -2.13 -26.26
CA ASP A 43 11.90 -1.87 -27.49
C ASP A 43 13.42 -1.80 -27.26
N LEU A 44 13.87 -1.62 -26.01
CA LEU A 44 15.28 -1.69 -25.63
C LEU A 44 15.80 -3.14 -25.51
N PHE A 45 14.92 -4.13 -25.55
CA PHE A 45 15.27 -5.53 -25.40
C PHE A 45 15.16 -6.29 -26.74
N PRO A 46 16.01 -7.31 -26.96
CA PRO A 46 15.86 -8.20 -28.10
C PRO A 46 14.51 -8.93 -28.06
N ALA A 47 13.92 -9.18 -29.23
CA ALA A 47 12.62 -9.86 -29.35
C ALA A 47 12.58 -11.24 -28.66
N SER A 48 13.72 -11.93 -28.59
CA SER A 48 13.86 -13.22 -27.87
C SER A 48 13.64 -13.12 -26.36
N HIS A 49 13.75 -11.92 -25.77
CA HIS A 49 13.63 -11.67 -24.33
C HIS A 49 12.51 -10.67 -23.99
N ALA A 50 11.54 -10.47 -24.91
CA ALA A 50 10.43 -9.53 -24.73
C ALA A 50 9.64 -9.75 -23.42
N GLY A 51 9.50 -11.00 -22.97
CA GLY A 51 8.85 -11.29 -21.68
C GLY A 51 9.61 -10.73 -20.46
N ALA A 52 10.94 -10.85 -20.45
CA ALA A 52 11.77 -10.27 -19.39
C ALA A 52 11.80 -8.74 -19.48
N GLY A 53 11.84 -8.19 -20.70
CA GLY A 53 11.71 -6.76 -20.95
C GLY A 53 10.40 -6.18 -20.42
N LEU A 54 9.28 -6.88 -20.61
CA LEU A 54 7.98 -6.49 -20.07
C LEU A 54 7.98 -6.46 -18.53
N MET A 55 8.60 -7.44 -17.88
CA MET A 55 8.71 -7.43 -16.41
C MET A 55 9.49 -6.22 -15.92
N ILE A 56 10.64 -5.91 -16.53
CA ILE A 56 11.45 -4.73 -16.18
C ILE A 56 10.67 -3.45 -16.44
N ALA A 57 9.95 -3.36 -17.55
CA ALA A 57 9.10 -2.22 -17.88
C ALA A 57 8.04 -1.97 -16.80
N ILE A 58 7.35 -3.03 -16.35
CA ILE A 58 6.36 -2.93 -15.28
C ILE A 58 7.04 -2.51 -13.96
N MET A 59 8.18 -3.09 -13.61
CA MET A 59 8.91 -2.73 -12.38
C MET A 59 9.31 -1.26 -12.37
N LEU A 60 9.91 -0.78 -13.45
CA LEU A 60 10.32 0.63 -13.59
C LEU A 60 9.12 1.58 -13.57
N MET A 61 8.01 1.22 -14.24
CA MET A 61 6.79 2.01 -14.27
C MET A 61 6.05 2.03 -12.91
N MET A 62 6.04 0.92 -12.19
CA MET A 62 5.33 0.79 -10.91
C MET A 62 6.09 1.34 -9.71
N THR A 63 7.42 1.31 -9.73
CA THR A 63 8.25 1.83 -8.63
C THR A 63 7.85 3.25 -8.18
N PRO A 64 7.74 4.25 -9.08
CA PRO A 64 7.26 5.58 -8.69
C PRO A 64 5.81 5.58 -8.18
N GLY A 65 4.94 4.73 -8.74
CA GLY A 65 3.56 4.57 -8.26
C GLY A 65 3.51 4.08 -6.81
N PHE A 66 4.35 3.12 -6.43
CA PHE A 66 4.45 2.64 -5.05
C PHE A 66 5.07 3.67 -4.10
N LEU A 67 5.97 4.54 -4.58
CA LEU A 67 6.47 5.66 -3.78
C LEU A 67 5.36 6.66 -3.46
N LEU A 68 4.54 7.01 -4.45
CA LEU A 68 3.37 7.87 -4.25
C LEU A 68 2.36 7.23 -3.29
N TRP A 69 2.09 5.93 -3.45
CA TRP A 69 1.26 5.16 -2.53
C TRP A 69 1.77 5.24 -1.09
N LYS A 70 3.07 5.03 -0.87
CA LYS A 70 3.69 5.11 0.46
C LYS A 70 3.48 6.48 1.10
N LEU A 71 3.65 7.56 0.33
CA LEU A 71 3.42 8.92 0.81
C LEU A 71 1.94 9.17 1.13
N PHE A 72 1.04 8.68 0.27
CA PHE A 72 -0.40 8.74 0.50
C PHE A 72 -0.79 7.99 1.79
N ASN A 73 -0.33 6.75 1.99
CA ASN A 73 -0.60 5.99 3.20
C ASN A 73 -0.12 6.71 4.45
N ARG A 74 1.11 7.23 4.44
CA ARG A 74 1.67 7.98 5.58
C ARG A 74 0.86 9.23 5.88
N TRP A 75 0.36 9.92 4.83
CA TRP A 75 -0.51 11.08 4.98
C TRP A 75 -1.88 10.70 5.58
N VAL A 76 -2.50 9.61 5.09
CA VAL A 76 -3.76 9.07 5.61
C VAL A 76 -3.62 8.66 7.07
N GLU A 77 -2.56 7.93 7.43
CA GLU A 77 -2.27 7.51 8.80
C GLU A 77 -2.12 8.71 9.75
N ALA A 78 -1.38 9.74 9.32
CA ALA A 78 -1.21 10.97 10.08
C ALA A 78 -2.53 11.72 10.26
N LYS A 79 -3.36 11.79 9.21
CA LYS A 79 -4.65 12.50 9.23
C LYS A 79 -5.69 11.78 10.09
N LEU A 80 -5.76 10.45 9.99
CA LEU A 80 -6.71 9.63 10.73
C LEU A 80 -6.21 9.23 12.12
N LYS A 81 -5.00 9.63 12.50
CA LYS A 81 -4.36 9.33 13.79
C LYS A 81 -4.42 7.82 14.08
N VAL A 82 -4.13 7.00 13.08
CA VAL A 82 -4.14 5.54 13.22
C VAL A 82 -3.11 5.15 14.27
N LYS A 83 -3.55 4.49 15.34
CA LYS A 83 -2.72 4.15 16.49
C LYS A 83 -3.14 2.78 17.04
N GLY A 84 -2.15 2.04 17.56
CA GLY A 84 -2.39 0.90 18.44
C GLY A 84 -3.32 -0.15 17.84
N ARG A 85 -4.42 -0.42 18.56
CA ARG A 85 -5.45 -1.41 18.18
C ARG A 85 -6.19 -1.01 16.90
N PHE A 86 -6.16 -1.90 15.92
CA PHE A 86 -6.89 -1.78 14.67
C PHE A 86 -7.92 -2.91 14.51
N LEU A 87 -9.19 -2.56 14.30
CA LEU A 87 -10.30 -3.52 14.09
C LEU A 87 -10.35 -4.65 15.14
N GLU A 88 -10.08 -5.90 14.74
CA GLU A 88 -10.25 -7.13 15.52
C GLU A 88 -8.93 -7.62 16.13
N ASP A 89 -7.94 -6.74 16.24
CA ASP A 89 -6.64 -7.02 16.86
C ASP A 89 -6.76 -7.68 18.24
N ASP A 90 -7.84 -7.43 19.00
CA ASP A 90 -8.08 -8.02 20.31
C ASP A 90 -8.64 -9.45 20.30
N ILE A 91 -9.16 -9.91 19.16
CA ILE A 91 -9.61 -11.29 18.95
C ILE A 91 -8.45 -12.16 18.49
N TYR A 92 -7.61 -11.63 17.61
CA TYR A 92 -6.59 -12.42 16.91
C TYR A 92 -5.18 -12.31 17.50
N LEU A 93 -4.85 -11.20 18.20
CA LEU A 93 -3.52 -11.06 18.79
C LEU A 93 -3.52 -11.56 20.24
N PRO A 94 -2.55 -12.42 20.62
CA PRO A 94 -2.38 -12.79 22.02
C PRO A 94 -2.11 -11.52 22.86
N PRO A 95 -2.58 -11.48 24.12
CA PRO A 95 -2.40 -10.32 24.97
C PRO A 95 -0.91 -9.97 25.05
N LYS A 96 -0.54 -8.73 24.68
CA LYS A 96 0.84 -8.23 24.78
C LYS A 96 1.31 -8.42 26.22
N ASN A 97 2.18 -9.41 26.43
CA ASN A 97 2.75 -9.72 27.72
C ASN A 97 3.71 -8.57 28.09
N LYS A 98 3.25 -7.63 28.93
CA LYS A 98 4.10 -6.57 29.47
C LYS A 98 5.07 -7.20 30.49
N LYS A 99 6.19 -7.73 30.02
CA LYS A 99 7.39 -8.08 30.81
C LYS A 99 8.56 -7.43 30.07
N HIS A 100 9.49 -6.67 30.66
CA HIS A 100 10.01 -6.62 32.02
C HIS A 100 10.76 -5.28 32.15
N THR A 101 10.37 -4.41 33.09
CA THR A 101 11.25 -3.30 33.53
C THR A 101 12.20 -3.86 34.58
N PRO A 102 13.51 -4.00 34.30
CA PRO A 102 14.47 -4.12 35.37
C PRO A 102 14.48 -2.78 36.12
N LYS A 103 14.28 -2.85 37.43
CA LYS A 103 14.49 -1.73 38.36
C LYS A 103 15.97 -1.36 38.41
#